data_AF-A0A8S9Y266-F1
#
_entry.id   AF-A0A8S9Y266-F1
#
_cell.length_a   1.000
_cell.length_b   1.000
_cell.length_c   1.000
_cell.angle_alpha   90.00
_cell.angle_beta   90.00
_cell.angle_gamma   90.00
#
_symmetry.space_group_name_H-M   'P 1'
#
loop_
_entity.id
_entity.type
_entity.pdbx_description
1 polymer ?
#
loop_
_entity_poly.entity_id
_entity_poly.type
_entity_poly.pdbx_seq_one_letter_code
_entity_poly.pdbx_strand_id
1 'polypeptide(L)'
;YRDLLEQYAGVSYCDITFGRYILVPLAQKHNVKFKKIVWSELAAILRLLRTPISEVNMEHYLEPTESDPDLLMTYLRAVATGEVRDTWCPVLHKMAFHHVVSYISSNNNKFSEVLRLRIEKLGNTELKKISERFGKTDASDPPLVLSTH
;
A
#
# COMPACT_ATOMS: atom_id res chain seq x y z
N TYR A 1 -17.32 -6.27 -10.11
CA TYR A 1 -16.43 -5.82 -9.00
C TYR A 1 -16.93 -4.53 -8.40
N ARG A 2 -17.19 -3.47 -9.20
CA ARG A 2 -17.84 -2.24 -8.71
C ARG A 2 -19.08 -2.53 -7.86
N ASP A 3 -20.04 -3.29 -8.39
CA ASP A 3 -21.29 -3.60 -7.67
C ASP A 3 -21.02 -4.30 -6.33
N LEU A 4 -20.00 -5.17 -6.27
CA LEU A 4 -19.59 -5.83 -5.03
C LEU A 4 -19.02 -4.85 -4.01
N LEU A 5 -18.24 -3.85 -4.46
CA LEU A 5 -17.74 -2.78 -3.61
C LEU A 5 -18.88 -1.89 -3.11
N GLU A 6 -19.88 -1.61 -3.94
CA GLU A 6 -21.07 -0.85 -3.55
C GLU A 6 -21.90 -1.59 -2.51
N GLN A 7 -22.09 -2.91 -2.67
CA GLN A 7 -22.71 -3.74 -1.63
C GLN A 7 -21.88 -3.75 -0.34
N TYR A 8 -20.56 -3.84 -0.45
CA TYR A 8 -19.69 -3.72 0.72
C TYR A 8 -19.89 -2.38 1.42
N ALA A 9 -19.94 -1.28 0.66
CA ALA A 9 -20.09 0.05 1.22
C ALA A 9 -21.48 0.30 1.84
N GLY A 10 -22.53 -0.25 1.22
CA GLY A 10 -23.92 0.01 1.61
C GLY A 10 -24.45 -0.87 2.73
N VAL A 11 -24.06 -2.16 2.77
CA VAL A 11 -24.73 -3.15 3.63
C VAL A 11 -23.81 -4.09 4.41
N SER A 12 -22.48 -4.00 4.25
CA SER A 12 -21.57 -4.94 4.95
C SER A 12 -21.38 -4.65 6.44
N TYR A 13 -21.65 -3.42 6.89
CA TYR A 13 -21.30 -2.95 8.23
C TYR A 13 -19.81 -3.18 8.59
N CYS A 14 -18.91 -3.04 7.61
CA CYS A 14 -17.47 -3.30 7.74
C CYS A 14 -17.12 -4.74 8.15
N ASP A 15 -17.96 -5.72 7.78
CA ASP A 15 -17.72 -7.13 8.09
C ASP A 15 -16.35 -7.62 7.56
N ILE A 16 -15.63 -8.34 8.42
CA ILE A 16 -14.27 -8.79 8.14
C ILE A 16 -14.26 -9.89 7.08
N THR A 17 -15.25 -10.79 7.11
CA THR A 17 -15.34 -11.89 6.14
C THR A 17 -15.62 -11.35 4.75
N PHE A 18 -16.58 -10.44 4.60
CA PHE A 18 -16.85 -9.73 3.35
C PHE A 18 -15.61 -8.94 2.92
N GLY A 19 -14.95 -8.23 3.85
CA GLY A 19 -13.72 -7.50 3.57
C GLY A 19 -12.61 -8.37 2.94
N ARG A 20 -12.45 -9.62 3.39
CA ARG A 20 -11.51 -10.57 2.76
C ARG A 20 -11.84 -10.83 1.29
N TYR A 21 -13.12 -10.97 0.92
CA TYR A 21 -13.52 -11.13 -0.48
C TYR A 21 -13.27 -9.86 -1.31
N ILE A 22 -13.42 -8.68 -0.71
CA ILE A 22 -13.07 -7.41 -1.35
C ILE A 22 -11.57 -7.31 -1.64
N LEU A 23 -10.74 -7.84 -0.74
CA LEU A 23 -9.28 -7.83 -0.88
C LEU A 23 -8.78 -8.78 -1.97
N VAL A 24 -9.46 -9.90 -2.26
CA VAL A 24 -8.97 -10.91 -3.23
C VAL A 24 -8.53 -10.29 -4.57
N PRO A 25 -9.35 -9.47 -5.26
CA PRO A 25 -8.95 -8.88 -6.55
C PRO A 25 -7.86 -7.80 -6.46
N LEU A 26 -7.48 -7.39 -5.24
CA LEU A 26 -6.44 -6.38 -4.99
C LEU A 26 -5.04 -7.00 -4.84
N ALA A 27 -4.94 -8.33 -4.74
CA ALA A 27 -3.65 -9.01 -4.77
C ALA A 27 -2.90 -8.74 -6.10
N GLN A 28 -1.58 -8.68 -6.06
CA GLN A 28 -0.72 -8.25 -7.17
C GLN A 28 -0.83 -9.12 -8.42
N LYS A 29 -1.18 -10.40 -8.26
CA LYS A 29 -1.41 -11.33 -9.39
C LYS A 29 -2.60 -10.93 -10.27
N HIS A 30 -3.49 -10.07 -9.80
CA HIS A 30 -4.68 -9.66 -10.52
C HIS A 30 -4.47 -8.35 -11.28
N ASN A 31 -5.37 -8.11 -12.25
CA ASN A 31 -5.27 -6.95 -13.12
C ASN A 31 -5.36 -5.63 -12.32
N VAL A 32 -4.45 -4.71 -12.61
CA VAL A 32 -4.31 -3.39 -11.99
C VAL A 32 -5.61 -2.58 -11.91
N LYS A 33 -6.56 -2.79 -12.83
CA LYS A 33 -7.86 -2.11 -12.86
C LYS A 33 -8.64 -2.24 -11.55
N PHE A 34 -8.53 -3.36 -10.84
CA PHE A 34 -9.26 -3.57 -9.58
C PHE A 34 -8.72 -2.65 -8.48
N LYS A 35 -7.40 -2.51 -8.39
CA LYS A 35 -6.74 -1.53 -7.52
C LYS A 35 -7.17 -0.12 -7.91
N LYS A 36 -7.15 0.24 -9.20
CA LYS A 36 -7.57 1.59 -9.65
C LYS A 36 -9.02 1.95 -9.25
N ILE A 37 -9.96 1.01 -9.31
CA ILE A 37 -11.34 1.26 -8.85
C ILE A 37 -11.37 1.62 -7.35
N VAL A 38 -10.68 0.85 -6.50
CA VAL A 38 -10.67 1.10 -5.05
C VAL A 38 -9.94 2.39 -4.69
N TRP A 39 -8.79 2.63 -5.30
CA TRP A 39 -7.89 3.72 -4.92
C TRP A 39 -8.23 5.07 -5.56
N SER A 40 -8.89 5.08 -6.71
CA SER A 40 -9.14 6.31 -7.48
C SER A 40 -10.62 6.64 -7.65
N GLU A 41 -11.53 5.67 -7.53
CA GLU A 41 -12.96 5.87 -7.84
C GLU A 41 -13.87 5.66 -6.62
N LEU A 42 -13.54 4.72 -5.73
CA LEU A 42 -14.36 4.34 -4.59
C LEU A 42 -13.60 4.47 -3.26
N ALA A 43 -13.12 5.69 -2.96
CA ALA A 43 -12.35 5.99 -1.74
C ALA A 43 -13.09 5.65 -0.42
N ALA A 44 -14.42 5.54 -0.44
CA ALA A 44 -15.21 5.07 0.70
C ALA A 44 -14.74 3.67 1.18
N ILE A 45 -14.31 2.82 0.26
CA ILE A 45 -13.81 1.47 0.58
C ILE A 45 -12.56 1.54 1.47
N LEU A 46 -11.66 2.51 1.24
CA LEU A 46 -10.47 2.70 2.08
C LEU A 46 -10.83 2.99 3.54
N ARG A 47 -12.00 3.57 3.80
CA ARG A 47 -12.50 3.86 5.16
C ARG A 47 -13.21 2.68 5.82
N LEU A 48 -13.76 1.77 5.02
CA LEU A 48 -14.62 0.67 5.47
C LEU A 48 -13.87 -0.65 5.58
N LEU A 49 -12.80 -0.83 4.80
CA LEU A 49 -12.06 -2.08 4.72
C LEU A 49 -11.13 -2.27 5.92
N ARG A 50 -11.70 -2.79 7.02
CA ARG A 50 -11.04 -2.96 8.33
C ARG A 50 -10.40 -4.33 8.55
N THR A 51 -10.35 -5.19 7.53
CA THR A 51 -9.78 -6.54 7.62
C THR A 51 -8.36 -6.49 8.20
N PRO A 52 -8.07 -7.16 9.33
CA PRO A 52 -6.75 -7.20 9.93
C PRO A 52 -5.73 -7.89 9.02
N ILE A 53 -4.44 -7.55 9.19
CA ILE A 53 -3.34 -8.21 8.48
C ILE A 53 -3.27 -9.72 8.81
N SER A 54 -3.63 -10.12 10.03
CA SER A 54 -3.63 -11.54 10.46
C SER A 54 -4.63 -12.41 9.70
N GLU A 55 -5.61 -11.80 9.02
CA GLU A 55 -6.67 -12.49 8.28
C GLU A 55 -6.33 -12.71 6.80
N VAL A 56 -5.13 -12.33 6.36
CA VAL A 56 -4.70 -12.44 4.97
C VAL A 56 -3.24 -12.85 4.83
N ASN A 57 -2.89 -13.52 3.74
CA ASN A 57 -1.49 -13.69 3.36
C ASN A 57 -0.98 -12.41 2.70
N MET A 58 -0.16 -11.63 3.42
CA MET A 58 0.33 -10.34 2.92
C MET A 58 1.21 -10.44 1.68
N GLU A 59 1.95 -11.54 1.47
CA GLU A 59 2.85 -11.67 0.30
C GLU A 59 2.10 -11.45 -1.02
N HIS A 60 0.86 -11.92 -1.12
CA HIS A 60 0.02 -11.74 -2.31
C HIS A 60 -0.27 -10.27 -2.65
N TYR A 61 -0.14 -9.37 -1.68
CA TYR A 61 -0.38 -7.93 -1.85
C TYR A 61 0.91 -7.15 -2.01
N LEU A 62 2.05 -7.70 -1.58
CA LEU A 62 3.35 -7.03 -1.60
C LEU A 62 4.16 -7.37 -2.85
N GLU A 63 4.02 -8.59 -3.39
CA GLU A 63 4.83 -9.04 -4.53
C GLU A 63 4.01 -9.50 -5.75
N PRO A 64 4.42 -9.14 -6.98
CA PRO A 64 5.54 -8.25 -7.31
C PRO A 64 5.29 -6.78 -6.91
N THR A 65 6.37 -6.02 -6.76
CA THR A 65 6.31 -4.57 -6.55
C THR A 65 5.52 -3.86 -7.66
N GLU A 66 4.65 -2.93 -7.28
CA GLU A 66 3.82 -2.14 -8.18
C GLU A 66 4.68 -1.30 -9.13
N SER A 67 4.27 -1.23 -10.40
CA SER A 67 4.97 -0.48 -11.44
C SER A 67 4.08 0.54 -12.15
N ASP A 68 2.77 0.53 -11.90
CA ASP A 68 1.84 1.52 -12.45
C ASP A 68 2.06 2.89 -11.78
N PRO A 69 2.45 3.93 -12.55
CA PRO A 69 2.77 5.24 -11.98
C PRO A 69 1.59 5.93 -11.29
N ASP A 70 0.37 5.74 -11.82
CA ASP A 70 -0.83 6.37 -11.25
C ASP A 70 -1.15 5.80 -9.87
N LEU A 71 -1.03 4.47 -9.72
CA LEU A 71 -1.22 3.81 -8.44
C LEU A 71 -0.14 4.19 -7.44
N LEU A 72 1.14 4.19 -7.83
CA LEU A 72 2.23 4.60 -6.94
C LEU A 72 2.02 6.02 -6.41
N MET A 73 1.57 6.93 -7.28
CA MET A 73 1.26 8.30 -6.87
C MET A 73 0.06 8.36 -5.92
N THR A 74 -0.96 7.55 -6.19
CA THR A 74 -2.16 7.46 -5.35
C THR A 74 -1.85 6.87 -3.99
N TYR A 75 -1.02 5.83 -3.92
CA TYR A 75 -0.52 5.23 -2.68
C TYR A 75 0.25 6.24 -1.84
N LEU A 76 1.19 6.94 -2.46
CA LEU A 76 1.96 7.98 -1.77
C LEU A 76 1.03 9.05 -1.18
N ARG A 77 0.08 9.57 -1.98
CA ARG A 77 -0.90 10.56 -1.50
C ARG A 77 -1.70 10.01 -0.33
N ALA A 78 -2.24 8.80 -0.46
CA ALA A 78 -3.14 8.23 0.54
C ALA A 78 -2.43 7.96 1.88
N VAL A 79 -1.18 7.46 1.84
CA VAL A 79 -0.35 7.29 3.04
C VAL A 79 0.03 8.65 3.62
N ALA A 80 0.50 9.59 2.80
CA ALA A 80 0.98 10.87 3.29
C ALA A 80 -0.11 11.73 3.94
N THR A 81 -1.34 11.65 3.43
CA THR A 81 -2.51 12.38 3.95
C THR A 81 -3.24 11.64 5.08
N GLY A 82 -2.83 10.41 5.41
CA GLY A 82 -3.52 9.58 6.40
C GLY A 82 -4.92 9.13 5.96
N GLU A 83 -5.19 9.12 4.64
CA GLU A 83 -6.38 8.51 4.04
C GLU A 83 -6.41 7.00 4.30
N VAL A 84 -5.24 6.36 4.37
CA VAL A 84 -5.07 5.00 4.89
C VAL A 84 -4.15 5.03 6.09
N ARG A 85 -4.42 4.17 7.08
CA ARG A 85 -3.63 4.02 8.32
C ARG A 85 -3.64 2.57 8.77
N ASP A 86 -2.60 2.17 9.47
CA ASP A 86 -2.50 0.89 10.17
C ASP A 86 -3.68 0.62 11.11
N THR A 87 -4.19 1.65 11.80
CA THR A 87 -5.28 1.54 12.78
C THR A 87 -6.68 1.28 12.22
N TRP A 88 -6.90 1.40 10.90
CA TRP A 88 -8.25 1.20 10.33
C TRP A 88 -8.32 0.56 8.95
N CYS A 89 -7.27 0.65 8.13
CA CYS A 89 -7.20 -0.03 6.84
C CYS A 89 -5.82 -0.70 6.70
N PRO A 90 -5.49 -1.62 7.62
CA PRO A 90 -4.12 -2.07 7.84
C PRO A 90 -3.52 -2.76 6.62
N VAL A 91 -4.30 -3.58 5.90
CA VAL A 91 -3.83 -4.30 4.71
C VAL A 91 -3.45 -3.32 3.59
N LEU A 92 -4.34 -2.38 3.25
CA LEU A 92 -4.10 -1.43 2.17
C LEU A 92 -3.06 -0.37 2.55
N HIS A 93 -3.00 0.03 3.82
CA HIS A 93 -1.93 0.88 4.32
C HIS A 93 -0.56 0.22 4.12
N LYS A 94 -0.40 -1.03 4.61
CA LYS A 94 0.86 -1.77 4.46
C LYS A 94 1.23 -2.01 3.00
N MET A 95 0.25 -2.34 2.16
CA MET A 95 0.42 -2.50 0.72
C MET A 95 0.93 -1.21 0.06
N ALA A 96 0.18 -0.10 0.21
CA ALA A 96 0.53 1.18 -0.41
C ALA A 96 1.91 1.66 0.00
N PHE A 97 2.19 1.57 1.31
CA PHE A 97 3.47 1.92 1.88
C PHE A 97 4.62 1.10 1.29
N HIS A 98 4.48 -0.23 1.29
CA HIS A 98 5.50 -1.14 0.77
C HIS A 98 5.81 -0.83 -0.69
N HIS A 99 4.80 -0.67 -1.53
CA HIS A 99 5.00 -0.42 -2.96
C HIS A 99 5.73 0.88 -3.26
N VAL A 100 5.40 1.96 -2.56
CA VAL A 100 6.11 3.23 -2.72
C VAL A 100 7.57 3.10 -2.30
N VAL A 101 7.81 2.46 -1.15
CA VAL A 101 9.15 2.20 -0.61
C VAL A 101 9.97 1.34 -1.57
N SER A 102 9.48 0.15 -1.92
CA SER A 102 10.18 -0.81 -2.76
C SER A 102 10.47 -0.22 -4.14
N TYR A 103 9.52 0.48 -4.76
CA TYR A 103 9.75 1.13 -6.06
C TYR A 103 10.86 2.18 -6.00
N ILE A 104 10.86 3.03 -4.96
CA ILE A 104 11.90 4.06 -4.80
C ILE A 104 13.28 3.43 -4.55
N SER A 105 13.35 2.30 -3.85
CA SER A 105 14.61 1.59 -3.59
C SER A 105 15.14 0.85 -4.81
N SER A 106 14.27 0.22 -5.59
CA SER A 106 14.66 -0.64 -6.71
C SER A 106 14.79 0.09 -8.03
N ASN A 107 14.36 1.35 -8.13
CA ASN A 107 14.41 2.13 -9.37
C ASN A 107 15.20 3.43 -9.22
N ASN A 108 16.09 3.71 -10.19
CA ASN A 108 16.83 4.96 -10.32
C ASN A 108 16.42 5.71 -11.61
N ASN A 109 15.15 6.09 -11.70
CA ASN A 109 14.59 6.75 -12.88
C ASN A 109 13.94 8.08 -12.49
N LYS A 110 13.57 8.89 -13.49
CA LYS A 110 12.96 10.22 -13.23
C LYS A 110 11.70 10.14 -12.36
N PHE A 111 10.94 9.05 -12.44
CA PHE A 111 9.72 8.89 -11.66
C PHE A 111 10.00 8.56 -10.20
N SER A 112 10.99 7.71 -9.89
CA SER A 112 11.41 7.46 -8.51
C SER A 112 11.95 8.72 -7.83
N GLU A 113 12.70 9.56 -8.57
CA GLU A 113 13.10 10.90 -8.09
C GLU A 113 11.91 11.81 -7.78
N VAL A 114 10.88 11.82 -8.63
CA VAL A 114 9.65 12.58 -8.37
C VAL A 114 8.94 12.11 -7.09
N LEU A 115 8.90 10.80 -6.83
CA LEU A 115 8.33 10.26 -5.59
C LEU A 115 9.14 10.67 -4.36
N ARG A 116 10.47 10.60 -4.41
CA ARG A 116 11.38 11.05 -3.33
C ARG A 116 11.13 12.52 -2.97
N LEU A 117 11.14 13.39 -3.98
CA LEU A 117 10.89 14.82 -3.79
C LEU A 117 9.50 15.12 -3.19
N ARG A 118 8.48 14.33 -3.54
CA ARG A 118 7.16 14.47 -2.93
C ARG A 118 7.18 14.06 -1.46
N ILE A 119 7.86 12.96 -1.10
CA ILE A 119 7.99 12.52 0.29
C ILE A 119 8.64 13.62 1.15
N GLU A 120 9.74 14.23 0.68
CA GLU A 120 10.44 15.31 1.38
C GLU A 120 9.53 16.50 1.67
N LYS A 121 8.71 16.89 0.68
CA LYS A 121 7.76 18.01 0.79
C LYS A 121 6.58 17.72 1.72
N LEU A 122 6.18 16.45 1.86
CA LEU A 122 4.93 16.08 2.54
C LEU A 122 5.03 16.15 4.08
N GLY A 123 6.20 16.38 4.66
CA GLY A 123 6.31 16.67 6.10
C GLY A 123 6.00 15.50 7.03
N ASN A 124 5.48 14.37 6.52
CA ASN A 124 4.95 13.26 7.29
C ASN A 124 6.07 12.45 7.98
N THR A 125 6.01 12.38 9.30
CA THR A 125 7.02 11.76 10.16
C THR A 125 7.25 10.27 9.85
N GLU A 126 6.21 9.53 9.45
CA GLU A 126 6.32 8.11 9.08
C GLU A 126 7.16 7.94 7.81
N LEU A 127 6.85 8.71 6.76
CA LEU A 127 7.57 8.68 5.49
C LEU A 127 8.99 9.26 5.62
N LYS A 128 9.19 10.27 6.47
CA LYS A 128 10.50 10.88 6.75
C LYS A 128 11.45 9.93 7.45
N LYS A 129 11.00 9.21 8.49
CA LYS A 129 11.82 8.19 9.19
C LYS A 129 12.39 7.13 8.24
N ILE A 130 11.72 6.89 7.12
CA ILE A 130 12.12 5.90 6.11
C ILE A 130 13.03 6.54 5.08
N SER A 131 12.78 7.79 4.65
CA SER A 131 13.75 8.59 3.89
C SER A 131 15.12 8.61 4.58
N GLU A 132 15.13 8.77 5.91
CA GLU A 132 16.35 8.71 6.74
C GLU A 132 16.97 7.31 6.80
N ARG A 133 16.15 6.25 6.70
CA ARG A 133 16.62 4.85 6.65
C ARG A 133 17.20 4.49 5.28
N PHE A 134 16.64 5.03 4.20
CA PHE A 134 17.18 4.92 2.83
C PHE A 134 18.49 5.70 2.67
N GLY A 135 18.64 6.85 3.31
CA GLY A 135 19.90 7.61 3.30
C GLY A 135 21.07 6.94 4.04
N LYS A 136 20.80 5.86 4.79
CA LYS A 136 21.82 5.10 5.55
C LYS A 136 22.22 3.77 4.91
N THR A 137 21.71 3.43 3.71
CA THR A 137 22.08 2.16 3.05
C THR A 137 23.37 2.22 2.23
N ASP A 138 24.12 3.32 2.33
CA ASP A 138 25.52 3.38 1.90
C ASP A 138 26.43 3.21 3.12
N ALA A 139 27.10 2.05 3.16
CA ALA A 139 28.06 1.54 4.15
C ALA A 139 27.46 0.88 5.41
N SER A 140 27.63 -0.45 5.44
CA SER A 140 27.75 -1.33 6.63
C SER A 140 26.50 -1.87 7.32
N ASP A 141 25.59 -2.53 6.62
CA ASP A 141 24.75 -3.56 7.27
C ASP A 141 24.75 -4.89 6.46
N PRO A 142 25.20 -6.02 7.05
CA PRO A 142 25.15 -7.31 6.38
C PRO A 142 23.72 -7.87 6.35
N PRO A 143 23.39 -8.74 5.36
CA PRO A 143 22.05 -9.29 5.21
C PRO A 143 21.66 -10.13 6.43
N LEU A 144 20.44 -9.90 6.94
CA LEU A 144 19.83 -10.69 8.00
C LEU A 144 19.72 -12.15 7.54
N VAL A 145 20.58 -13.01 8.09
CA VAL A 145 20.46 -14.46 8.03
C VAL A 145 19.21 -14.84 8.81
N LEU A 146 18.21 -15.38 8.12
CA LEU A 146 17.04 -16.02 8.72
C LEU A 146 17.50 -17.24 9.54
N SER A 147 17.51 -17.10 10.87
CA SER A 147 17.65 -18.24 11.77
C SER A 147 16.38 -19.08 11.71
N THR A 148 16.44 -20.18 10.96
CA THR A 148 15.48 -21.28 11.05
C THR A 148 15.63 -21.97 12.39
N HIS A 149 14.53 -22.02 13.16
CA HIS A 149 14.32 -23.05 14.18
C HIS A 149 13.46 -24.15 13.59
#